data_AF-A0A374WEP8-F1
#
_entry.id   AF-A0A374WEP8-F1
#
_cell.length_a   1.000
_cell.length_b   1.000
_cell.length_c   1.000
_cell.angle_alpha   90.00
_cell.angle_beta   90.00
_cell.angle_gamma   90.00
#
_symmetry.space_group_name_H-M   'P 1'
#
loop_
_entity.id
_entity.type
_entity.pdbx_description
1 polymer ?
#
loop_
_entity_poly.entity_id
_entity_poly.type
_entity_poly.pdbx_seq_one_letter_code
_entity_poly.pdbx_strand_id
1 'polypeptide(L)'
;MKFRNLKYAMYGLASLLFVNCTEEDNKVKVPEYTKFENPEWIVAAGPVPATAPTDWTVEFTGGVNMPEWQKLAATPAERPTWTVPDMHIYPASMTAIIRMSDYIQPSISSADLLGAFIGEECRGIASYRNGIYLIQIKGEPSEMRNVEFRYYCNATKELFIAADKITFESDITLGTVDNPKTLTWDSQSDLPYYMDLNVDVDLSSFDQGAVTADDIIAAFVGDECRGVGNALEKNGKYTFSFRTWAKDKNEKLTLKYYTSALKDTYVYGEKIEFRHTEEKNITMSLNEQGYMDMYVSLPEVLLPYVSDNDNLAAFVNDYPCSIIQDKLNGQYLIKMKGSNGDKVSFRYYCDKLKYIFTTENCTSYTDASSWGSATDYQVLPLKTDYKLVNMQAVFMVESYKAINTELTEGDLIAAFINEECRGVATGKMYEGNLIFEMDILGTLGVNEQFTLKYYHLENQYMFTCARAFDFEVGSKLGNKDVPQGITLKVIE
;
A
#
# COMPACT_ATOMS: atom_id res chain seq x y z
N MET A 1 15.36 67.93 19.06
CA MET A 1 13.88 68.09 19.09
C MET A 1 13.38 67.09 20.14
N LYS A 2 13.37 67.48 21.42
CA LYS A 2 12.18 67.78 22.26
C LYS A 2 11.13 66.66 22.25
N PHE A 3 10.59 66.12 23.36
CA PHE A 3 10.87 66.07 24.81
C PHE A 3 9.57 65.51 25.45
N ARG A 4 9.65 64.91 26.66
CA ARG A 4 8.65 64.79 27.77
C ARG A 4 8.29 63.35 28.14
N ASN A 5 8.27 62.89 29.40
CA ASN A 5 8.39 63.50 30.76
C ASN A 5 8.82 62.37 31.76
N LEU A 6 9.77 62.55 32.69
CA LEU A 6 9.66 63.11 34.07
C LEU A 6 8.81 62.22 35.02
N LYS A 7 9.15 61.84 36.28
CA LYS A 7 9.99 62.46 37.32
C LYS A 7 10.14 61.53 38.57
N TYR A 8 11.18 61.78 39.37
CA TYR A 8 11.64 61.22 40.67
C TYR A 8 10.67 61.30 41.88
N ALA A 9 10.94 60.51 42.93
CA ALA A 9 10.94 60.96 44.34
C ALA A 9 11.83 60.07 45.26
N MET A 10 12.53 60.71 46.22
CA MET A 10 13.55 60.21 47.16
C MET A 10 13.00 59.93 48.58
N TYR A 11 13.90 59.44 49.45
CA TYR A 11 13.94 59.41 50.92
C TYR A 11 13.25 58.20 51.58
N GLY A 12 13.84 57.41 52.47
CA GLY A 12 15.02 57.58 53.32
C GLY A 12 14.59 57.38 54.78
N LEU A 13 15.08 56.34 55.48
CA LEU A 13 15.10 56.32 56.94
C LEU A 13 16.04 55.24 57.47
N ALA A 14 17.06 55.71 58.19
CA ALA A 14 17.91 54.92 59.05
C ALA A 14 17.34 54.96 60.47
N SER A 15 17.40 53.83 61.18
CA SER A 15 17.24 53.78 62.63
C SER A 15 18.16 52.70 63.20
N LEU A 16 19.19 53.13 63.93
CA LEU A 16 19.99 52.31 64.83
C LEU A 16 19.21 52.01 66.12
N LEU A 17 19.31 50.77 66.60
CA LEU A 17 19.20 50.41 68.03
C LEU A 17 20.30 49.39 68.35
N PHE A 18 21.03 49.65 69.44
CA PHE A 18 22.15 48.85 69.97
C PHE A 18 21.67 47.82 71.03
N VAL A 19 22.58 46.89 71.38
CA VAL A 19 22.70 46.11 72.65
C VAL A 19 21.95 44.75 72.63
N ASN A 20 22.51 43.54 72.88
CA ASN A 20 23.68 43.11 73.66
C ASN A 20 24.26 41.74 73.19
N CYS A 21 25.52 41.50 73.62
CA CYS A 21 26.43 40.37 73.39
C CYS A 21 25.90 38.94 73.64
N THR A 22 26.43 37.99 72.86
CA THR A 22 27.37 36.94 73.33
C THR A 22 28.28 36.52 72.18
N GLU A 23 29.58 36.40 72.46
CA GLU A 23 30.64 35.90 71.60
C GLU A 23 30.37 34.45 71.16
N GLU A 24 30.56 34.15 69.88
CA GLU A 24 31.36 33.00 69.48
C GLU A 24 31.95 33.28 68.09
N ASP A 25 33.25 33.52 68.11
CA ASP A 25 34.08 33.74 66.94
C ASP A 25 34.30 32.38 66.25
N ASN A 26 33.51 32.12 65.21
CA ASN A 26 33.76 31.02 64.29
C ASN A 26 33.35 31.42 62.86
N LYS A 27 33.82 32.58 62.40
CA LYS A 27 33.81 32.90 60.96
C LYS A 27 34.98 32.20 60.27
N VAL A 28 34.92 30.88 60.20
CA VAL A 28 35.44 30.21 59.01
C VAL A 28 34.55 30.74 57.88
N LYS A 29 35.06 31.68 57.08
CA LYS A 29 34.43 32.03 55.80
C LYS A 29 34.42 30.74 54.99
N VAL A 30 33.29 30.03 55.02
CA VAL A 30 33.00 28.96 54.09
C VAL A 30 33.13 29.58 52.70
N PRO A 31 34.00 29.07 51.81
CA PRO A 31 34.00 29.50 50.42
C PRO A 31 32.59 29.34 49.84
N GLU A 32 31.98 30.44 49.43
CA GLU A 32 30.73 30.43 48.69
C GLU A 32 31.09 30.18 47.22
N TYR A 33 30.59 29.08 46.66
CA TYR A 33 30.86 28.71 45.27
C TYR A 33 29.97 29.49 44.30
N THR A 34 30.38 29.54 43.04
CA THR A 34 29.59 30.15 41.96
C THR A 34 28.22 29.50 41.87
N LYS A 35 27.16 30.30 41.94
CA LYS A 35 25.77 29.85 41.74
C LYS A 35 25.40 29.93 40.27
N PHE A 36 24.74 28.89 39.78
CA PHE A 36 24.30 28.75 38.39
C PHE A 36 22.78 28.80 38.33
N GLU A 37 22.24 29.39 37.26
CA GLU A 37 20.81 29.22 36.98
C GLU A 37 20.51 27.75 36.68
N ASN A 38 19.25 27.35 36.86
CA ASN A 38 18.80 26.00 36.57
C ASN A 38 19.15 25.64 35.12
N PRO A 39 19.97 24.61 34.87
CA PRO A 39 20.43 24.33 33.53
C PRO A 39 19.28 23.85 32.64
N GLU A 40 19.13 24.48 31.47
CA GLU A 40 18.27 24.00 30.39
C GLU A 40 18.95 22.85 29.63
N TRP A 41 19.34 21.79 30.32
CA TRP A 41 19.94 20.61 29.68
C TRP A 41 18.87 19.86 28.88
N ILE A 42 18.90 20.06 27.56
CA ILE A 42 17.98 19.43 26.62
C ILE A 42 18.71 18.26 25.96
N VAL A 43 18.16 17.06 26.15
CA VAL A 43 18.64 15.86 25.47
C VAL A 43 18.22 15.94 24.00
N ALA A 44 19.14 15.59 23.09
CA ALA A 44 18.79 15.40 21.69
C ALA A 44 17.62 14.40 21.55
N ALA A 45 16.71 14.60 20.60
CA ALA A 45 15.59 13.68 20.42
C ALA A 45 16.12 12.28 20.06
N GLY A 46 15.93 11.32 20.98
CA GLY A 46 16.34 9.94 20.78
C GLY A 46 15.51 9.21 19.71
N PRO A 47 16.00 8.07 19.22
CA PRO A 47 15.22 7.23 18.32
C PRO A 47 13.98 6.68 19.05
N VAL A 48 12.82 6.70 18.39
CA VAL A 48 11.64 5.97 18.86
C VAL A 48 11.90 4.47 18.65
N PRO A 49 11.84 3.63 19.69
CA PRO A 49 12.05 2.19 19.53
C PRO A 49 11.02 1.58 18.58
N ALA A 50 11.49 0.85 17.58
CA ALA A 50 10.67 0.03 16.70
C ALA A 50 10.40 -1.33 17.34
N THR A 51 9.19 -1.86 17.12
CA THR A 51 8.86 -3.25 17.42
C THR A 51 9.30 -4.16 16.28
N ALA A 52 9.65 -5.41 16.58
CA ALA A 52 9.97 -6.39 15.56
C ALA A 52 8.80 -6.53 14.57
N PRO A 53 9.05 -6.46 13.25
CA PRO A 53 7.99 -6.59 12.25
C PRO A 53 7.52 -8.05 12.18
N THR A 54 6.21 -8.25 12.26
CA THR A 54 5.56 -9.57 12.14
C THR A 54 5.06 -9.87 10.73
N ASP A 55 5.11 -8.90 9.83
CA ASP A 55 4.46 -8.89 8.51
C ASP A 55 5.44 -8.80 7.33
N TRP A 56 6.75 -8.78 7.57
CA TRP A 56 7.77 -8.66 6.51
C TRP A 56 8.08 -9.96 5.78
N THR A 57 7.75 -11.09 6.36
CA THR A 57 7.90 -12.40 5.72
C THR A 57 6.60 -12.75 5.02
N VAL A 58 6.60 -12.64 3.70
CA VAL A 58 5.55 -13.24 2.87
C VAL A 58 5.86 -14.73 2.83
N GLU A 59 5.05 -15.60 3.43
CA GLU A 59 5.08 -16.99 2.97
C GLU A 59 4.84 -16.97 1.46
N PHE A 60 5.64 -17.64 0.64
CA PHE A 60 5.47 -17.64 -0.83
C PHE A 60 4.16 -18.38 -1.25
N THR A 61 3.21 -18.51 -0.34
CA THR A 61 1.77 -18.69 -0.53
C THR A 61 1.07 -17.38 -0.96
N GLY A 62 1.80 -16.55 -1.73
CA GLY A 62 1.40 -15.41 -2.56
C GLY A 62 0.75 -14.21 -1.90
N GLY A 63 1.45 -13.09 -2.00
CA GLY A 63 0.89 -11.77 -1.81
C GLY A 63 0.30 -11.24 -3.11
N VAL A 64 -0.94 -11.64 -3.42
CA VAL A 64 -1.97 -10.78 -4.05
C VAL A 64 -3.30 -11.34 -3.53
N ASN A 65 -4.13 -10.54 -2.85
CA ASN A 65 -5.53 -10.93 -2.66
C ASN A 65 -6.14 -11.15 -4.04
N MET A 66 -7.06 -12.12 -4.16
CA MET A 66 -7.75 -12.40 -5.43
C MET A 66 -8.14 -11.08 -6.13
N PRO A 67 -7.68 -10.84 -7.36
CA PRO A 67 -7.83 -9.54 -7.97
C PRO A 67 -9.30 -9.23 -8.25
N GLU A 68 -9.72 -8.01 -7.96
CA GLU A 68 -11.05 -7.50 -8.30
C GLU A 68 -11.11 -7.10 -9.78
N TRP A 69 -10.97 -8.06 -10.70
CA TRP A 69 -11.11 -7.77 -12.12
C TRP A 69 -12.55 -7.42 -12.47
N GLN A 70 -12.83 -6.12 -12.54
CA GLN A 70 -14.14 -5.60 -12.89
C GLN A 70 -14.30 -5.55 -14.40
N LYS A 71 -15.14 -6.46 -14.92
CA LYS A 71 -15.57 -6.43 -16.31
C LYS A 71 -16.20 -5.06 -16.64
N LEU A 72 -15.75 -4.42 -17.72
CA LEU A 72 -16.37 -3.22 -18.23
C LEU A 72 -17.84 -3.49 -18.56
N ALA A 73 -18.73 -2.72 -17.93
CA ALA A 73 -20.15 -2.76 -18.22
C ALA A 73 -20.46 -1.87 -19.42
N ALA A 74 -21.30 -2.37 -20.32
CA ALA A 74 -21.87 -1.57 -21.38
C ALA A 74 -22.81 -0.49 -20.81
N THR A 75 -22.89 0.64 -21.49
CA THR A 75 -23.85 1.70 -21.14
C THR A 75 -25.28 1.19 -21.40
N PRO A 76 -26.17 1.14 -20.38
CA PRO A 76 -27.54 0.70 -20.58
C PRO A 76 -28.30 1.66 -21.50
N ALA A 77 -28.96 1.14 -22.53
CA ALA A 77 -29.89 1.90 -23.35
C ALA A 77 -31.13 2.26 -22.54
N GLU A 78 -31.60 3.50 -22.68
CA GLU A 78 -32.88 3.91 -22.14
C GLU A 78 -34.01 3.15 -22.83
N ARG A 79 -35.03 2.76 -22.05
CA ARG A 79 -36.22 2.10 -22.61
C ARG A 79 -36.90 3.04 -23.60
N PRO A 80 -37.05 2.66 -24.87
CA PRO A 80 -37.68 3.55 -25.84
C PRO A 80 -39.18 3.76 -25.56
N THR A 81 -39.67 4.95 -25.88
CA THR A 81 -41.08 5.35 -25.81
C THR A 81 -41.71 5.41 -27.20
N TRP A 82 -41.49 4.37 -28.01
CA TRP A 82 -42.00 4.31 -29.37
C TRP A 82 -43.53 4.39 -29.40
N THR A 83 -44.06 5.26 -30.25
CA THR A 83 -45.50 5.42 -30.49
C THR A 83 -45.75 5.39 -31.99
N VAL A 84 -46.82 4.72 -32.39
CA VAL A 84 -47.27 4.77 -33.78
C VAL A 84 -48.07 6.07 -33.96
N PRO A 85 -47.89 6.82 -35.06
CA PRO A 85 -48.68 8.02 -35.35
C PRO A 85 -50.15 7.66 -35.58
N ASP A 86 -51.00 8.69 -35.73
CA ASP A 86 -52.39 8.48 -36.12
C ASP A 86 -52.46 7.68 -37.43
N MET A 87 -52.91 6.43 -37.33
CA MET A 87 -52.87 5.50 -38.44
C MET A 87 -53.82 5.89 -39.58
N HIS A 88 -54.76 6.83 -39.38
CA HIS A 88 -55.67 7.30 -40.43
C HIS A 88 -54.96 8.13 -41.52
N ILE A 89 -53.75 8.63 -41.26
CA ILE A 89 -52.97 9.39 -42.26
C ILE A 89 -52.23 8.46 -43.24
N TYR A 90 -52.10 7.18 -42.91
CA TYR A 90 -51.41 6.16 -43.72
C TYR A 90 -52.41 5.09 -44.16
N PRO A 91 -52.96 5.18 -45.39
CA PRO A 91 -54.02 4.29 -45.83
C PRO A 91 -53.53 2.89 -46.22
N ALA A 92 -52.23 2.70 -46.44
CA ALA A 92 -51.61 1.43 -46.80
C ALA A 92 -50.96 0.73 -45.60
N SER A 93 -50.78 -0.59 -45.68
CA SER A 93 -50.01 -1.33 -44.68
C SER A 93 -49.26 -2.52 -45.23
N MET A 94 -48.12 -2.82 -44.63
CA MET A 94 -47.35 -4.05 -44.76
C MET A 94 -47.47 -4.84 -43.46
N THR A 95 -47.48 -6.18 -43.54
CA THR A 95 -47.36 -7.04 -42.35
C THR A 95 -45.98 -7.67 -42.32
N ALA A 96 -45.33 -7.75 -41.17
CA ALA A 96 -44.11 -8.56 -41.00
C ALA A 96 -44.26 -9.56 -39.86
N ILE A 97 -43.78 -10.78 -40.12
CA ILE A 97 -43.73 -11.89 -39.17
C ILE A 97 -42.25 -12.24 -38.97
N ILE A 98 -41.71 -11.86 -37.81
CA ILE A 98 -40.28 -11.90 -37.54
C ILE A 98 -39.98 -12.91 -36.43
N ARG A 99 -38.93 -13.70 -36.64
CA ARG A 99 -38.30 -14.50 -35.59
C ARG A 99 -36.92 -13.91 -35.26
N MET A 100 -36.64 -13.74 -33.98
CA MET A 100 -35.32 -13.30 -33.53
C MET A 100 -34.26 -14.37 -33.78
N SER A 101 -33.00 -13.97 -33.95
CA SER A 101 -31.87 -14.89 -34.07
C SER A 101 -31.70 -15.74 -32.80
N ASP A 102 -31.07 -16.90 -32.93
CA ASP A 102 -30.80 -17.82 -31.82
C ASP A 102 -29.98 -17.19 -30.69
N TYR A 103 -29.23 -16.13 -30.98
CA TYR A 103 -28.52 -15.33 -29.99
C TYR A 103 -29.46 -14.50 -29.09
N ILE A 104 -30.51 -13.89 -29.67
CA ILE A 104 -31.45 -13.02 -28.95
C ILE A 104 -32.59 -13.84 -28.33
N GLN A 105 -33.01 -14.94 -28.97
CA GLN A 105 -34.13 -15.78 -28.53
C GLN A 105 -34.14 -16.11 -27.03
N PRO A 106 -33.02 -16.51 -26.39
CA PRO A 106 -32.99 -16.89 -24.98
C PRO A 106 -33.31 -15.73 -24.02
N SER A 107 -33.15 -14.49 -24.48
CA SER A 107 -33.34 -13.27 -23.67
C SER A 107 -34.67 -12.57 -23.92
N ILE A 108 -35.53 -13.10 -24.80
CA ILE A 108 -36.82 -12.51 -25.12
C ILE A 108 -37.75 -12.55 -23.90
N SER A 109 -38.34 -11.40 -23.59
CA SER A 109 -39.35 -11.23 -22.55
C SER A 109 -40.56 -10.44 -23.05
N SER A 110 -41.68 -10.53 -22.35
CA SER A 110 -42.86 -9.70 -22.63
C SER A 110 -42.63 -8.20 -22.39
N ALA A 111 -41.52 -7.84 -21.73
CA ALA A 111 -41.13 -6.45 -21.54
C ALA A 111 -40.34 -5.87 -22.71
N ASP A 112 -39.95 -6.68 -23.70
CA ASP A 112 -39.16 -6.23 -24.84
C ASP A 112 -40.01 -5.49 -25.87
N LEU A 113 -39.37 -4.67 -26.70
CA LEU A 113 -40.05 -3.89 -27.73
C LEU A 113 -39.44 -4.21 -29.10
N LEU A 114 -40.29 -4.44 -30.09
CA LEU A 114 -39.88 -4.46 -31.50
C LEU A 114 -40.73 -3.43 -32.25
N GLY A 115 -40.07 -2.46 -32.88
CA GLY A 115 -40.69 -1.43 -33.69
C GLY A 115 -40.18 -1.47 -35.13
N ALA A 116 -41.03 -1.03 -36.06
CA ALA A 116 -40.68 -0.79 -37.45
C ALA A 116 -40.68 0.71 -37.71
N PHE A 117 -39.67 1.20 -38.42
CA PHE A 117 -39.45 2.62 -38.65
C PHE A 117 -39.29 2.88 -40.13
N ILE A 118 -39.83 4.01 -40.59
CA ILE A 118 -39.47 4.56 -41.90
C ILE A 118 -38.85 5.93 -41.66
N GLY A 119 -37.54 6.05 -41.86
CA GLY A 119 -36.78 7.18 -41.33
C GLY A 119 -36.79 7.17 -39.80
N GLU A 120 -37.18 8.27 -39.18
CA GLU A 120 -37.26 8.38 -37.70
C GLU A 120 -38.64 8.05 -37.14
N GLU A 121 -39.65 7.86 -37.99
CA GLU A 121 -41.04 7.71 -37.56
C GLU A 121 -41.40 6.23 -37.36
N CYS A 122 -41.87 5.88 -36.17
CA CYS A 122 -42.30 4.52 -35.86
C CYS A 122 -43.63 4.22 -36.58
N ARG A 123 -43.63 3.25 -37.50
CA ARG A 123 -44.76 2.86 -38.33
C ARG A 123 -45.53 1.65 -37.84
N GLY A 124 -45.01 0.98 -36.82
CA GLY A 124 -45.63 -0.19 -36.23
C GLY A 124 -44.90 -0.60 -34.97
N ILE A 125 -45.64 -1.20 -34.04
CA ILE A 125 -45.10 -1.85 -32.85
C ILE A 125 -45.60 -3.30 -32.87
N ALA A 126 -44.67 -4.22 -32.69
CA ALA A 126 -44.96 -5.63 -32.79
C ALA A 126 -45.71 -6.15 -31.56
N SER A 127 -46.52 -7.19 -31.79
CA SER A 127 -47.03 -8.06 -30.74
C SER A 127 -46.25 -9.38 -30.77
N TYR A 128 -45.82 -9.86 -29.60
CA TYR A 128 -45.12 -11.14 -29.46
C TYR A 128 -46.10 -12.26 -29.15
N ARG A 129 -46.05 -13.36 -29.92
CA ARG A 129 -46.84 -14.59 -29.67
C ARG A 129 -46.08 -15.82 -30.13
N ASN A 130 -46.01 -16.86 -29.29
CA ASN A 130 -45.47 -18.18 -29.66
C ASN A 130 -44.10 -18.16 -30.36
N GLY A 131 -43.16 -17.32 -29.90
CA GLY A 131 -41.80 -17.27 -30.45
C GLY A 131 -41.63 -16.39 -31.69
N ILE A 132 -42.70 -15.72 -32.15
CA ILE A 132 -42.68 -14.80 -33.29
C ILE A 132 -43.24 -13.43 -32.92
N TYR A 133 -42.73 -12.41 -33.60
CA TYR A 133 -43.24 -11.05 -33.56
C TYR A 133 -44.10 -10.78 -34.80
N LEU A 134 -45.31 -10.30 -34.58
CA LEU A 134 -46.22 -9.85 -35.62
C LEU A 134 -46.34 -8.34 -35.57
N ILE A 135 -46.02 -7.64 -36.66
CA ILE A 135 -46.07 -6.19 -36.75
C ILE A 135 -46.84 -5.75 -38.00
N GLN A 136 -47.79 -4.83 -37.80
CA GLN A 136 -48.42 -4.12 -38.90
C GLN A 136 -47.73 -2.77 -39.06
N ILE A 137 -47.18 -2.53 -40.24
CA ILE A 137 -46.38 -1.37 -40.60
C ILE A 137 -47.24 -0.50 -41.50
N LYS A 138 -47.51 0.74 -41.10
CA LYS A 138 -48.29 1.69 -41.89
C LYS A 138 -47.41 2.46 -42.87
N GLY A 139 -47.98 2.90 -43.98
CA GLY A 139 -47.28 3.73 -44.97
C GLY A 139 -48.22 4.31 -46.02
N GLU A 140 -47.66 4.98 -47.02
CA GLU A 140 -48.41 5.43 -48.20
C GLU A 140 -48.41 4.37 -49.33
N PRO A 141 -49.44 4.31 -50.19
CA PRO A 141 -49.52 3.29 -51.25
C PRO A 141 -48.35 3.30 -52.25
N SER A 142 -47.72 4.46 -52.44
CA SER A 142 -46.57 4.66 -53.34
C SER A 142 -45.25 4.86 -52.60
N GLU A 143 -45.19 4.58 -51.30
CA GLU A 143 -43.98 4.71 -50.50
C GLU A 143 -42.98 3.60 -50.83
N MET A 144 -41.76 3.97 -51.22
CA MET A 144 -40.68 3.03 -51.57
C MET A 144 -39.48 3.15 -50.61
N ARG A 145 -39.70 3.67 -49.39
CA ARG A 145 -38.64 3.84 -48.39
C ARG A 145 -38.41 2.52 -47.64
N ASN A 146 -37.20 2.36 -47.10
CA ASN A 146 -36.87 1.18 -46.33
C ASN A 146 -37.48 1.23 -44.93
N VAL A 147 -37.98 0.08 -44.50
CA VAL A 147 -38.36 -0.23 -43.14
C VAL A 147 -37.11 -0.68 -42.37
N GLU A 148 -36.80 0.02 -41.29
CA GLU A 148 -35.79 -0.34 -40.31
C GLU A 148 -36.46 -0.98 -39.09
N PHE A 149 -36.01 -2.16 -38.69
CA PHE A 149 -36.50 -2.80 -37.48
C PHE A 149 -35.57 -2.48 -36.31
N ARG A 150 -36.15 -2.05 -35.19
CA ARG A 150 -35.43 -1.76 -33.96
C ARG A 150 -35.98 -2.64 -32.84
N TYR A 151 -35.09 -3.34 -32.15
CA TYR A 151 -35.44 -4.23 -31.06
C TYR A 151 -34.76 -3.78 -29.77
N TYR A 152 -35.53 -3.58 -28.71
CA TYR A 152 -35.03 -3.27 -27.38
C TYR A 152 -35.25 -4.45 -26.45
N CYS A 153 -34.15 -5.00 -25.90
CA CYS A 153 -34.20 -6.03 -24.88
C CYS A 153 -34.22 -5.39 -23.50
N ASN A 154 -35.28 -5.65 -22.72
CA ASN A 154 -35.45 -5.07 -21.40
C ASN A 154 -34.55 -5.72 -20.34
N ALA A 155 -34.15 -6.98 -20.55
CA ALA A 155 -33.28 -7.70 -19.61
C ALA A 155 -31.84 -7.20 -19.67
N THR A 156 -31.28 -7.04 -20.88
CA THR A 156 -29.91 -6.55 -21.10
C THR A 156 -29.81 -5.03 -21.20
N LYS A 157 -30.96 -4.32 -21.27
CA LYS A 157 -31.03 -2.87 -21.52
C LYS A 157 -30.27 -2.50 -22.79
N GLU A 158 -30.50 -3.24 -23.86
CA GLU A 158 -29.73 -3.11 -25.09
C GLU A 158 -30.67 -2.85 -26.27
N LEU A 159 -30.24 -1.97 -27.16
CA LEU A 159 -30.93 -1.66 -28.41
C LEU A 159 -30.20 -2.32 -29.57
N PHE A 160 -30.96 -2.96 -30.44
CA PHE A 160 -30.50 -3.60 -31.65
C PHE A 160 -31.21 -2.98 -32.85
N ILE A 161 -30.49 -2.82 -33.96
CA ILE A 161 -31.02 -2.36 -35.24
C ILE A 161 -30.79 -3.47 -36.26
N ALA A 162 -31.81 -3.80 -37.05
CA ALA A 162 -31.65 -4.79 -38.11
C ALA A 162 -30.77 -4.25 -39.23
N ALA A 163 -29.74 -5.01 -39.63
CA ALA A 163 -28.87 -4.68 -40.76
C ALA A 163 -29.61 -4.82 -42.11
N ASP A 164 -30.61 -5.68 -42.16
CA ASP A 164 -31.47 -5.92 -43.32
C ASP A 164 -32.25 -4.65 -43.71
N LYS A 165 -32.08 -4.20 -44.96
CA LYS A 165 -32.86 -3.09 -45.54
C LYS A 165 -34.03 -3.64 -46.34
N ILE A 166 -35.24 -3.53 -45.79
CA ILE A 166 -36.46 -4.07 -46.41
C ILE A 166 -37.27 -2.90 -46.96
N THR A 167 -37.53 -2.86 -48.25
CA THR A 167 -38.36 -1.80 -48.86
C THR A 167 -39.82 -1.99 -48.46
N PHE A 168 -40.51 -0.91 -48.07
CA PHE A 168 -41.95 -0.93 -47.83
C PHE A 168 -42.70 -1.17 -49.14
N GLU A 169 -43.69 -2.06 -49.09
CA GLU A 169 -44.62 -2.31 -50.19
C GLU A 169 -46.04 -2.48 -49.61
N SER A 170 -47.03 -1.86 -50.24
CA SER A 170 -48.43 -1.93 -49.77
C SER A 170 -48.98 -3.35 -49.89
N ASP A 171 -49.72 -3.76 -48.86
CA ASP A 171 -50.54 -4.98 -48.80
C ASP A 171 -49.76 -6.30 -48.94
N ILE A 172 -48.45 -6.26 -48.69
CA ILE A 172 -47.61 -7.47 -48.65
C ILE A 172 -47.39 -7.98 -47.22
N THR A 173 -47.03 -9.26 -47.12
CA THR A 173 -46.61 -9.89 -45.86
C THR A 173 -45.18 -10.39 -45.97
N LEU A 174 -44.29 -9.91 -45.11
CA LEU A 174 -42.92 -10.37 -44.95
C LEU A 174 -42.88 -11.58 -44.00
N GLY A 175 -42.54 -12.75 -44.55
CA GLY A 175 -42.53 -14.01 -43.80
C GLY A 175 -43.92 -14.61 -43.59
N THR A 176 -44.00 -15.80 -43.00
CA THR A 176 -45.26 -16.46 -42.62
C THR A 176 -45.17 -16.99 -41.19
N VAL A 177 -46.27 -17.50 -40.63
CA VAL A 177 -46.25 -18.13 -39.29
C VAL A 177 -45.36 -19.37 -39.28
N ASP A 178 -45.42 -20.18 -40.34
CA ASP A 178 -44.63 -21.41 -40.46
C ASP A 178 -43.18 -21.15 -40.90
N ASN A 179 -42.93 -20.03 -41.58
CA ASN A 179 -41.61 -19.60 -42.02
C ASN A 179 -41.41 -18.09 -41.78
N PRO A 180 -41.25 -17.68 -40.51
CA PRO A 180 -41.05 -16.28 -40.16
C PRO A 180 -39.72 -15.77 -40.69
N LYS A 181 -39.64 -14.48 -40.99
CA LYS A 181 -38.41 -13.84 -41.44
C LYS A 181 -37.42 -13.72 -40.27
N THR A 182 -36.21 -14.22 -40.45
CA THR A 182 -35.08 -13.94 -39.54
C THR A 182 -34.30 -12.73 -40.07
N LEU A 183 -33.93 -11.82 -39.16
CA LEU A 183 -33.12 -10.63 -39.44
C LEU A 183 -31.75 -10.75 -38.77
N THR A 184 -30.77 -10.04 -39.33
CA THR A 184 -29.45 -9.84 -38.72
C THR A 184 -29.52 -8.58 -37.85
N TRP A 185 -29.11 -8.68 -36.60
CA TRP A 185 -29.25 -7.61 -35.60
C TRP A 185 -27.88 -7.05 -35.21
N ASP A 186 -27.68 -5.76 -35.37
CA ASP A 186 -26.51 -5.03 -34.90
C ASP A 186 -26.82 -4.36 -33.56
N SER A 187 -26.06 -4.74 -32.53
CA SER A 187 -26.10 -4.07 -31.24
C SER A 187 -25.67 -2.60 -31.37
N GLN A 188 -26.39 -1.72 -30.68
CA GLN A 188 -26.07 -0.30 -30.55
C GLN A 188 -25.36 0.00 -29.21
N SER A 189 -24.93 -1.04 -28.49
CA SER A 189 -24.08 -0.90 -27.31
C SER A 189 -22.71 -0.33 -27.68
N ASP A 190 -22.07 0.33 -26.72
CA ASP A 190 -20.65 0.69 -26.74
C ASP A 190 -19.71 -0.53 -26.71
N LEU A 191 -20.22 -1.73 -26.42
CA LEU A 191 -19.53 -3.01 -26.52
C LEU A 191 -20.33 -3.98 -27.41
N PRO A 192 -20.49 -3.69 -28.71
CA PRO A 192 -21.45 -4.41 -29.56
C PRO A 192 -20.97 -5.80 -29.99
N TYR A 193 -19.68 -6.09 -29.82
CA TYR A 193 -19.08 -7.34 -30.28
C TYR A 193 -18.75 -8.24 -29.10
N TYR A 194 -19.09 -9.52 -29.21
CA TYR A 194 -18.68 -10.55 -28.25
C TYR A 194 -17.96 -11.73 -28.92
N MET A 195 -17.18 -12.46 -28.14
CA MET A 195 -16.56 -13.76 -28.45
C MET A 195 -16.70 -14.67 -27.22
N ASP A 196 -16.87 -15.97 -27.42
CA ASP A 196 -16.84 -16.95 -26.33
C ASP A 196 -15.45 -17.61 -26.27
N LEU A 197 -14.85 -17.64 -25.08
CA LEU A 197 -13.53 -18.22 -24.83
C LEU A 197 -13.65 -19.47 -23.98
N ASN A 198 -12.97 -20.53 -24.40
CA ASN A 198 -12.75 -21.75 -23.63
C ASN A 198 -11.24 -21.88 -23.40
N VAL A 199 -10.79 -21.74 -22.15
CA VAL A 199 -9.37 -21.69 -21.82
C VAL A 199 -9.00 -22.87 -20.92
N ASP A 200 -8.01 -23.62 -21.38
CA ASP A 200 -7.28 -24.61 -20.59
C ASP A 200 -5.97 -24.00 -20.10
N VAL A 201 -5.73 -24.00 -18.79
CA VAL A 201 -4.46 -23.51 -18.23
C VAL A 201 -3.52 -24.69 -18.02
N ASP A 202 -2.31 -24.57 -18.55
CA ASP A 202 -1.23 -25.54 -18.39
C ASP A 202 -0.18 -24.97 -17.43
N LEU A 203 -0.13 -25.58 -16.24
CA LEU A 203 0.81 -25.27 -15.15
C LEU A 203 1.89 -26.34 -15.01
N SER A 204 2.16 -27.12 -16.06
CA SER A 204 3.13 -28.22 -16.00
C SER A 204 4.57 -27.78 -15.65
N SER A 205 4.90 -26.50 -15.80
CA SER A 205 6.18 -25.93 -15.38
C SER A 205 6.28 -25.61 -13.89
N PHE A 206 5.21 -25.74 -13.11
CA PHE A 206 5.15 -25.33 -11.70
C PHE A 206 5.21 -26.55 -10.79
N ASP A 207 6.18 -26.58 -9.86
CA ASP A 207 6.34 -27.70 -8.92
C ASP A 207 5.14 -27.91 -7.98
N GLN A 208 4.35 -26.85 -7.72
CA GLN A 208 3.16 -26.86 -6.86
C GLN A 208 1.91 -26.27 -7.55
N GLY A 209 1.94 -26.13 -8.88
CA GLY A 209 0.84 -25.53 -9.63
C GLY A 209 -0.27 -26.54 -9.94
N ALA A 210 -1.48 -26.28 -9.45
CA ALA A 210 -2.69 -26.97 -9.88
C ALA A 210 -3.78 -25.93 -10.13
N VAL A 211 -4.56 -26.14 -11.20
CA VAL A 211 -5.77 -25.34 -11.43
C VAL A 211 -6.82 -25.76 -10.40
N THR A 212 -7.37 -24.80 -9.67
CA THR A 212 -8.34 -25.02 -8.59
C THR A 212 -9.68 -24.33 -8.89
N ALA A 213 -10.72 -24.68 -8.12
CA ALA A 213 -12.04 -24.04 -8.23
C ALA A 213 -12.03 -22.54 -7.88
N ASP A 214 -11.04 -22.10 -7.10
CA ASP A 214 -10.91 -20.71 -6.63
C ASP A 214 -10.05 -19.85 -7.55
N ASP A 215 -9.58 -20.41 -8.67
CA ASP A 215 -8.84 -19.67 -9.67
C ASP A 215 -9.78 -18.87 -10.58
N ILE A 216 -9.27 -17.76 -11.11
CA ILE A 216 -10.02 -16.92 -12.06
C ILE A 216 -9.14 -16.53 -13.25
N ILE A 217 -9.79 -16.31 -14.39
CA ILE A 217 -9.16 -15.81 -15.61
C ILE A 217 -9.90 -14.56 -16.09
N ALA A 218 -9.20 -13.63 -16.72
CA ALA A 218 -9.84 -12.50 -17.38
C ALA A 218 -9.18 -12.16 -18.70
N ALA A 219 -10.00 -11.66 -19.64
CA ALA A 219 -9.57 -11.11 -20.91
C ALA A 219 -9.53 -9.59 -20.85
N PHE A 220 -8.50 -8.98 -21.46
CA PHE A 220 -8.25 -7.54 -21.45
C PHE A 220 -7.98 -7.00 -22.85
N VAL A 221 -8.38 -5.76 -23.10
CA VAL A 221 -7.85 -4.92 -24.20
C VAL A 221 -7.12 -3.74 -23.56
N GLY A 222 -5.79 -3.72 -23.66
CA GLY A 222 -4.99 -2.83 -22.83
C GLY A 222 -5.20 -3.18 -21.35
N ASP A 223 -5.65 -2.19 -20.57
CA ASP A 223 -5.98 -2.37 -19.14
C ASP A 223 -7.47 -2.58 -18.87
N GLU A 224 -8.33 -2.51 -19.89
CA GLU A 224 -9.78 -2.67 -19.72
C GLU A 224 -10.15 -4.17 -19.70
N CYS A 225 -10.69 -4.65 -18.57
CA CYS A 225 -11.21 -6.02 -18.46
C CYS A 225 -12.49 -6.17 -19.30
N ARG A 226 -12.50 -7.15 -20.21
CA ARG A 226 -13.57 -7.42 -21.18
C ARG A 226 -14.42 -8.65 -20.86
N GLY A 227 -13.94 -9.51 -19.98
CA GLY A 227 -14.62 -10.71 -19.55
C GLY A 227 -13.84 -11.40 -18.45
N VAL A 228 -14.55 -12.06 -17.55
CA VAL A 228 -13.99 -12.82 -16.43
C VAL A 228 -14.61 -14.21 -16.47
N GLY A 229 -13.77 -15.24 -16.31
CA GLY A 229 -14.16 -16.63 -16.18
C GLY A 229 -13.76 -17.18 -14.82
N ASN A 230 -14.66 -17.93 -14.20
CA ASN A 230 -14.37 -18.74 -13.02
C ASN A 230 -14.04 -20.16 -13.46
N ALA A 231 -13.27 -20.88 -12.66
CA ALA A 231 -12.94 -22.26 -12.94
C ALA A 231 -14.20 -23.16 -12.90
N LEU A 232 -14.37 -23.97 -13.93
CA LEU A 232 -15.46 -24.95 -14.05
C LEU A 232 -14.87 -26.35 -14.17
N GLU A 233 -15.23 -27.23 -13.25
CA GLU A 233 -14.79 -28.63 -13.29
C GLU A 233 -15.55 -29.41 -14.36
N LYS A 234 -14.81 -30.07 -15.25
CA LYS A 234 -15.35 -30.98 -16.27
C LYS A 234 -14.44 -32.19 -16.38
N ASN A 235 -14.99 -33.38 -16.12
CA ASN A 235 -14.27 -34.66 -16.18
C ASN A 235 -12.97 -34.68 -15.33
N GLY A 236 -12.99 -34.06 -14.14
CA GLY A 236 -11.84 -34.01 -13.24
C GLY A 236 -10.74 -33.02 -13.64
N LYS A 237 -11.00 -32.14 -14.62
CA LYS A 237 -10.13 -31.03 -15.03
C LYS A 237 -10.89 -29.71 -14.91
N TYR A 238 -10.26 -28.68 -14.39
CA TYR A 238 -10.82 -27.32 -14.41
C TYR A 238 -10.55 -26.65 -15.76
N THR A 239 -11.59 -26.03 -16.31
CA THR A 239 -11.57 -25.26 -17.56
C THR A 239 -12.29 -23.94 -17.35
N PHE A 240 -11.97 -22.91 -18.14
CA PHE A 240 -12.61 -21.60 -18.03
C PHE A 240 -13.41 -21.30 -19.28
N SER A 241 -14.74 -21.23 -19.15
CA SER A 241 -15.64 -20.85 -20.25
C SER A 241 -16.30 -19.52 -19.94
N PHE A 242 -16.02 -18.49 -20.73
CA PHE A 242 -16.58 -17.15 -20.49
C PHE A 242 -16.68 -16.31 -21.75
N ARG A 243 -17.61 -15.36 -21.73
CA ARG A 243 -17.81 -14.39 -22.80
C ARG A 243 -16.99 -13.14 -22.59
N THR A 244 -16.31 -12.70 -23.63
CA THR A 244 -15.57 -11.43 -23.70
C THR A 244 -16.23 -10.48 -24.69
N TRP A 245 -16.09 -9.17 -24.46
CA TRP A 245 -16.76 -8.11 -25.21
C TRP A 245 -15.75 -7.12 -25.79
N ALA A 246 -16.09 -6.48 -26.90
CA ALA A 246 -15.20 -5.60 -27.65
C ALA A 246 -15.95 -4.39 -28.23
N LYS A 247 -15.22 -3.27 -28.32
CA LYS A 247 -15.67 -2.02 -28.96
C LYS A 247 -15.51 -2.08 -30.48
N ASP A 248 -14.51 -2.82 -30.96
CA ASP A 248 -14.19 -2.99 -32.39
C ASP A 248 -13.81 -4.44 -32.70
N LYS A 249 -14.19 -4.93 -33.91
CA LYS A 249 -13.91 -6.32 -34.33
C LYS A 249 -12.41 -6.62 -34.49
N ASN A 250 -11.56 -5.60 -34.59
CA ASN A 250 -10.11 -5.72 -34.75
C ASN A 250 -9.34 -5.57 -33.42
N GLU A 251 -10.02 -5.45 -32.28
CA GLU A 251 -9.35 -5.45 -30.97
C GLU A 251 -8.58 -6.77 -30.77
N LYS A 252 -7.49 -6.70 -30.00
CA LYS A 252 -6.68 -7.86 -29.64
C LYS A 252 -6.74 -8.05 -28.14
N LEU A 253 -7.08 -9.26 -27.71
CA LEU A 253 -7.20 -9.61 -26.31
C LEU A 253 -5.87 -10.13 -25.77
N THR A 254 -5.58 -9.81 -24.51
CA THR A 254 -4.60 -10.51 -23.67
C THR A 254 -5.33 -11.20 -22.53
N LEU A 255 -4.81 -12.31 -22.03
CA LEU A 255 -5.40 -13.00 -20.88
C LEU A 255 -4.52 -12.82 -19.65
N LYS A 256 -5.16 -12.71 -18.49
CA LYS A 256 -4.52 -12.84 -17.18
C LYS A 256 -5.19 -13.97 -16.41
N TYR A 257 -4.39 -14.74 -15.70
CA TYR A 257 -4.83 -15.87 -14.88
C TYR A 257 -4.35 -15.66 -13.45
N TYR A 258 -5.26 -15.74 -12.49
CA TYR A 258 -4.94 -15.75 -11.07
C TYR A 258 -5.11 -17.17 -10.53
N THR A 259 -4.10 -17.65 -9.84
CA THR A 259 -4.14 -18.93 -9.11
C THR A 259 -4.28 -18.66 -7.62
N SER A 260 -5.26 -19.30 -7.00
CA SER A 260 -5.48 -19.22 -5.55
C SER A 260 -4.41 -20.01 -4.77
N ALA A 261 -3.89 -21.09 -5.36
CA ALA A 261 -2.85 -21.92 -4.75
C ALA A 261 -1.53 -21.16 -4.58
N LEU A 262 -1.11 -20.41 -5.61
CA LEU A 262 0.10 -19.59 -5.55
C LEU A 262 -0.17 -18.14 -5.12
N LYS A 263 -1.46 -17.76 -4.98
CA LYS A 263 -1.98 -16.39 -4.80
C LYS A 263 -1.21 -15.35 -5.64
N ASP A 264 -1.17 -15.60 -6.94
CA ASP A 264 -0.34 -14.87 -7.90
C ASP A 264 -1.06 -14.74 -9.26
N THR A 265 -0.67 -13.74 -10.05
CA THR A 265 -1.26 -13.45 -11.37
C THR A 265 -0.24 -13.61 -12.49
N TYR A 266 -0.62 -14.37 -13.52
CA TYR A 266 0.17 -14.62 -14.71
C TYR A 266 -0.47 -13.97 -15.93
N VAL A 267 0.35 -13.40 -16.82
CA VAL A 267 -0.10 -12.82 -18.08
C VAL A 267 0.24 -13.78 -19.21
N TYR A 268 -0.75 -14.12 -20.03
CA TYR A 268 -0.50 -14.86 -21.27
C TYR A 268 0.01 -13.91 -22.34
N GLY A 269 1.25 -14.14 -22.79
CA GLY A 269 1.95 -13.22 -23.69
C GLY A 269 1.40 -13.16 -25.12
N GLU A 270 0.68 -14.18 -25.57
CA GLU A 270 0.12 -14.18 -26.91
C GLU A 270 -1.14 -13.32 -27.01
N LYS A 271 -1.20 -12.50 -28.07
CA LYS A 271 -2.37 -11.71 -28.41
C LYS A 271 -3.40 -12.56 -29.16
N ILE A 272 -4.64 -12.50 -28.71
CA ILE A 272 -5.75 -13.25 -29.30
C ILE A 272 -6.55 -12.28 -30.19
N GLU A 273 -6.55 -12.53 -31.50
CA GLU A 273 -7.39 -11.78 -32.44
C GLU A 273 -8.88 -11.97 -32.10
N PHE A 274 -9.61 -10.87 -31.99
CA PHE A 274 -11.05 -10.89 -31.77
C PHE A 274 -11.80 -11.26 -33.06
N ARG A 275 -12.88 -12.02 -32.91
CA ARG A 275 -13.74 -12.56 -33.96
C ARG A 275 -15.14 -12.69 -33.40
N HIS A 276 -16.01 -11.81 -33.88
CA HIS A 276 -17.35 -11.66 -33.34
C HIS A 276 -18.17 -12.95 -33.52
N THR A 277 -18.89 -13.35 -32.47
CA THR A 277 -19.77 -14.54 -32.38
C THR A 277 -19.08 -15.90 -32.45
N GLU A 278 -17.75 -15.93 -32.59
CA GLU A 278 -17.00 -17.18 -32.60
C GLU A 278 -16.75 -17.71 -31.18
N GLU A 279 -16.66 -19.04 -31.08
CA GLU A 279 -16.10 -19.73 -29.93
C GLU A 279 -14.63 -20.05 -30.20
N LYS A 280 -13.74 -19.74 -29.26
CA LYS A 280 -12.30 -19.98 -29.41
C LYS A 280 -11.76 -20.78 -28.23
N ASN A 281 -11.11 -21.90 -28.55
CA ASN A 281 -10.38 -22.72 -27.59
C ASN A 281 -8.93 -22.25 -27.50
N ILE A 282 -8.41 -22.10 -26.28
CA ILE A 282 -7.07 -21.60 -25.99
C ILE A 282 -6.42 -22.52 -24.96
N THR A 283 -5.18 -22.92 -25.21
CA THR A 283 -4.33 -23.51 -24.17
C THR A 283 -3.33 -22.45 -23.73
N MET A 284 -3.49 -22.00 -22.49
CA MET A 284 -2.61 -21.05 -21.84
C MET A 284 -1.47 -21.81 -21.15
N SER A 285 -0.37 -22.03 -21.86
CA SER A 285 0.86 -22.53 -21.25
C SER A 285 1.54 -21.39 -20.50
N LEU A 286 1.56 -21.51 -19.18
CA LEU A 286 2.23 -20.57 -18.28
C LEU A 286 3.56 -21.15 -17.85
N ASN A 287 4.53 -20.27 -17.65
CA ASN A 287 5.80 -20.62 -17.03
C ASN A 287 5.81 -20.08 -15.60
N GLU A 288 6.50 -20.78 -14.69
CA GLU A 288 6.76 -20.24 -13.36
C GLU A 288 7.55 -18.94 -13.50
N GLN A 289 7.05 -17.86 -12.88
CA GLN A 289 7.85 -16.65 -12.70
C GLN A 289 8.97 -17.04 -11.74
N GLY A 290 10.20 -17.10 -12.26
CA GLY A 290 11.33 -17.56 -11.47
C GLY A 290 11.65 -16.52 -10.40
N TYR A 291 11.92 -16.97 -9.18
CA TYR A 291 12.41 -16.08 -8.14
C TYR A 291 13.69 -15.34 -8.58
N MET A 292 13.85 -14.12 -8.10
CA MET A 292 15.13 -13.45 -8.12
C MET A 292 15.87 -13.79 -6.82
N ASP A 293 17.03 -14.45 -6.93
CA ASP A 293 17.92 -14.71 -5.80
C ASP A 293 18.73 -13.45 -5.50
N MET A 294 18.66 -12.92 -4.28
CA MET A 294 19.40 -11.74 -3.88
C MET A 294 20.36 -12.08 -2.75
N TYR A 295 21.65 -11.93 -3.03
CA TYR A 295 22.74 -12.09 -2.07
C TYR A 295 23.13 -10.72 -1.55
N VAL A 296 22.69 -10.39 -0.35
CA VAL A 296 22.86 -9.05 0.22
C VAL A 296 23.57 -9.08 1.57
N SER A 297 24.35 -8.05 1.88
CA SER A 297 25.02 -7.91 3.16
C SER A 297 24.73 -6.56 3.80
N LEU A 298 24.73 -6.52 5.13
CA LEU A 298 24.62 -5.28 5.87
C LEU A 298 25.91 -4.45 5.76
N PRO A 299 25.83 -3.12 5.84
CA PRO A 299 26.99 -2.26 6.03
C PRO A 299 27.82 -2.66 7.25
N GLU A 300 29.14 -2.46 7.18
CA GLU A 300 30.09 -2.82 8.25
C GLU A 300 29.70 -2.24 9.62
N VAL A 301 29.16 -1.01 9.62
CA VAL A 301 28.71 -0.32 10.84
C VAL A 301 27.59 -1.05 11.59
N LEU A 302 26.83 -1.91 10.92
CA LEU A 302 25.74 -2.69 11.54
C LEU A 302 26.17 -4.08 12.01
N LEU A 303 27.32 -4.59 11.55
CA LEU A 303 27.78 -5.96 11.86
C LEU A 303 27.91 -6.25 13.37
N PRO A 304 28.39 -5.32 14.23
CA PRO A 304 28.44 -5.55 15.68
C PRO A 304 27.06 -5.76 16.32
N TYR A 305 26.00 -5.26 15.67
CA TYR A 305 24.64 -5.28 16.20
C TYR A 305 23.79 -6.44 15.69
N VAL A 306 24.32 -7.24 14.77
CA VAL A 306 23.61 -8.40 14.21
C VAL A 306 23.22 -9.38 15.32
N SER A 307 22.00 -9.90 15.20
CA SER A 307 21.44 -10.90 16.10
C SER A 307 20.54 -11.89 15.36
N ASP A 308 20.29 -13.04 15.98
CA ASP A 308 19.38 -14.04 15.44
C ASP A 308 17.91 -13.57 15.39
N ASN A 309 17.57 -12.50 16.12
CA ASN A 309 16.23 -11.91 16.15
C ASN A 309 16.02 -10.81 15.09
N ASP A 310 17.04 -10.50 14.30
CA ASP A 310 16.93 -9.49 13.25
C ASP A 310 16.05 -9.98 12.09
N ASN A 311 15.46 -9.02 11.35
CA ASN A 311 14.63 -9.29 10.19
C ASN A 311 15.06 -8.43 8.98
N LEU A 312 14.95 -8.97 7.76
CA LEU A 312 15.28 -8.31 6.51
C LEU A 312 14.28 -8.72 5.44
N ALA A 313 13.76 -7.75 4.68
CA ALA A 313 12.94 -8.02 3.52
C ALA A 313 13.22 -7.01 2.38
N ALA A 314 13.03 -7.49 1.15
CA ALA A 314 12.94 -6.68 -0.05
C ALA A 314 11.49 -6.27 -0.30
N PHE A 315 11.30 -5.08 -0.85
CA PHE A 315 10.00 -4.44 -1.02
C PHE A 315 9.84 -3.86 -2.43
N VAL A 316 8.62 -3.96 -2.95
CA VAL A 316 8.14 -3.25 -4.15
C VAL A 316 6.93 -2.44 -3.76
N ASN A 317 6.93 -1.14 -4.04
CA ASN A 317 5.83 -0.22 -3.69
C ASN A 317 5.39 -0.34 -2.23
N ASP A 318 6.35 -0.42 -1.31
CA ASP A 318 6.17 -0.61 0.13
C ASP A 318 5.60 -1.97 0.60
N TYR A 319 5.29 -2.90 -0.31
CA TYR A 319 4.88 -4.27 0.02
C TYR A 319 6.08 -5.21 0.13
N PRO A 320 6.18 -6.05 1.17
CA PRO A 320 7.23 -7.03 1.29
C PRO A 320 7.04 -8.10 0.20
N CYS A 321 8.12 -8.52 -0.44
CA CYS A 321 8.05 -9.45 -1.59
C CYS A 321 9.12 -10.55 -1.54
N SER A 322 9.68 -10.82 -0.35
CA SER A 322 10.81 -11.75 -0.21
C SER A 322 10.72 -12.69 0.97
N ILE A 323 11.48 -13.79 0.89
CA ILE A 323 11.74 -14.71 2.00
C ILE A 323 13.24 -14.88 2.19
N ILE A 324 13.68 -14.78 3.44
CA ILE A 324 15.04 -15.16 3.85
C ILE A 324 15.20 -16.67 3.70
N GLN A 325 16.08 -17.10 2.80
CA GLN A 325 16.47 -18.50 2.64
C GLN A 325 17.60 -18.87 3.59
N ASP A 326 18.55 -17.96 3.76
CA ASP A 326 19.71 -18.16 4.62
C ASP A 326 20.17 -16.83 5.22
N LYS A 327 20.74 -16.89 6.43
CA LYS A 327 21.38 -15.76 7.10
C LYS A 327 22.61 -16.20 7.86
N LEU A 328 23.72 -15.49 7.66
CA LEU A 328 24.98 -15.73 8.36
C LEU A 328 25.73 -14.41 8.55
N ASN A 329 25.95 -14.00 9.80
CA ASN A 329 26.81 -12.84 10.15
C ASN A 329 26.53 -11.56 9.34
N GLY A 330 25.25 -11.19 9.19
CA GLY A 330 24.85 -9.98 8.45
C GLY A 330 24.85 -10.14 6.92
N GLN A 331 25.10 -11.34 6.41
CA GLN A 331 24.85 -11.73 5.03
C GLN A 331 23.54 -12.50 4.94
N TYR A 332 22.79 -12.28 3.86
CA TYR A 332 21.47 -12.85 3.64
C TYR A 332 21.39 -13.36 2.19
N LEU A 333 20.89 -14.57 2.03
CA LEU A 333 20.28 -15.01 0.78
C LEU A 333 18.78 -14.86 0.93
N ILE A 334 18.18 -13.97 0.15
CA ILE A 334 16.74 -13.84 0.08
C ILE A 334 16.26 -14.22 -1.31
N LYS A 335 15.11 -14.88 -1.38
CA LYS A 335 14.36 -15.05 -2.62
C LYS A 335 13.33 -13.93 -2.70
N MET A 336 13.14 -13.37 -3.88
CA MET A 336 12.16 -12.32 -4.14
C MET A 336 11.26 -12.71 -5.31
N LYS A 337 9.98 -12.32 -5.23
CA LYS A 337 9.07 -12.28 -6.37
C LYS A 337 8.75 -10.84 -6.77
N GLY A 338 8.44 -10.61 -8.04
CA GLY A 338 8.08 -9.31 -8.58
C GLY A 338 7.78 -9.38 -10.07
N SER A 339 7.40 -8.24 -10.65
CA SER A 339 7.30 -8.07 -12.09
C SER A 339 8.63 -7.57 -12.66
N ASN A 340 8.99 -8.05 -13.86
CA ASN A 340 10.24 -7.65 -14.51
C ASN A 340 10.35 -6.12 -14.65
N GLY A 341 11.38 -5.53 -14.05
CA GLY A 341 11.63 -4.10 -14.01
C GLY A 341 11.17 -3.38 -12.73
N ASP A 342 10.43 -4.04 -11.84
CA ASP A 342 9.99 -3.48 -10.56
C ASP A 342 11.16 -2.88 -9.79
N LYS A 343 10.95 -1.73 -9.16
CA LYS A 343 11.98 -1.05 -8.36
C LYS A 343 11.99 -1.63 -6.95
N VAL A 344 13.16 -2.08 -6.51
CA VAL A 344 13.32 -2.83 -5.26
C VAL A 344 14.06 -2.00 -4.22
N SER A 345 13.48 -1.96 -3.02
CA SER A 345 14.09 -1.38 -1.80
C SER A 345 14.15 -2.42 -0.69
N PHE A 346 14.88 -2.13 0.39
CA PHE A 346 15.06 -3.05 1.51
C PHE A 346 14.74 -2.38 2.84
N ARG A 347 14.24 -3.18 3.78
CA ARG A 347 14.10 -2.81 5.19
C ARG A 347 14.78 -3.84 6.06
N TYR A 348 15.57 -3.39 7.01
CA TYR A 348 16.30 -4.21 7.98
C TYR A 348 15.90 -3.77 9.39
N TYR A 349 15.32 -4.69 10.17
CA TYR A 349 15.05 -4.51 11.58
C TYR A 349 16.22 -5.10 12.37
N CYS A 350 16.88 -4.26 13.16
CA CYS A 350 17.92 -4.66 14.08
C CYS A 350 17.35 -4.81 15.49
N ASP A 351 17.40 -6.02 16.05
CA ASP A 351 16.79 -6.29 17.35
C ASP A 351 17.53 -5.63 18.51
N LYS A 352 18.87 -5.59 18.45
CA LYS A 352 19.68 -4.94 19.50
C LYS A 352 19.44 -3.43 19.55
N LEU A 353 19.25 -2.80 18.39
CA LEU A 353 19.02 -1.36 18.29
C LEU A 353 17.53 -0.98 18.38
N LYS A 354 16.62 -1.97 18.30
CA LYS A 354 15.18 -1.76 18.18
C LYS A 354 14.87 -0.71 17.12
N TYR A 355 15.44 -0.86 15.92
CA TYR A 355 15.33 0.15 14.85
C TYR A 355 15.19 -0.49 13.47
N ILE A 356 14.48 0.21 12.58
CA ILE A 356 14.29 -0.17 11.18
C ILE A 356 15.13 0.74 10.29
N PHE A 357 16.13 0.16 9.64
CA PHE A 357 16.93 0.79 8.59
C PHE A 357 16.28 0.54 7.24
N THR A 358 16.35 1.53 6.35
CA THR A 358 15.75 1.45 5.02
C THR A 358 16.74 1.87 3.95
N THR A 359 16.54 1.35 2.74
CA THR A 359 17.21 1.83 1.52
C THR A 359 16.24 2.66 0.68
N GLU A 360 16.76 3.47 -0.24
CA GLU A 360 16.00 3.86 -1.42
C GLU A 360 15.93 2.68 -2.41
N ASN A 361 15.23 2.85 -3.53
CA ASN A 361 15.24 1.86 -4.60
C ASN A 361 16.67 1.69 -5.12
N CYS A 362 17.27 0.52 -4.91
CA CYS A 362 18.69 0.27 -5.20
C CYS A 362 18.93 -0.80 -6.26
N THR A 363 17.89 -1.53 -6.69
CA THR A 363 17.97 -2.48 -7.80
C THR A 363 16.61 -2.64 -8.48
N SER A 364 16.56 -3.45 -9.54
CA SER A 364 15.32 -3.81 -10.24
C SER A 364 15.12 -5.32 -10.28
N TYR A 365 13.88 -5.77 -10.09
CA TYR A 365 13.54 -7.18 -10.24
C TYR A 365 13.79 -7.64 -11.67
N THR A 366 14.46 -8.79 -11.80
CA THR A 366 14.66 -9.48 -13.07
C THR A 366 14.32 -10.95 -12.87
N ASP A 367 13.37 -11.45 -13.64
CA ASP A 367 12.79 -12.78 -13.46
C ASP A 367 13.85 -13.90 -13.63
N ALA A 368 13.78 -14.92 -12.78
CA ALA A 368 14.67 -16.09 -12.80
C ALA A 368 16.18 -15.74 -12.83
N SER A 369 16.58 -14.69 -12.12
CA SER A 369 17.96 -14.17 -12.12
C SER A 369 18.54 -14.07 -10.71
N SER A 370 19.80 -13.61 -10.61
CA SER A 370 20.42 -13.30 -9.33
C SER A 370 20.97 -11.87 -9.27
N TRP A 371 20.94 -11.28 -8.08
CA TRP A 371 21.68 -10.06 -7.74
C TRP A 371 22.70 -10.35 -6.65
N GLY A 372 23.98 -10.29 -7.03
CA GLY A 372 25.07 -10.85 -6.26
C GLY A 372 25.20 -12.37 -6.42
N SER A 373 26.06 -12.95 -5.60
CA SER A 373 26.31 -14.40 -5.54
C SER A 373 26.78 -14.82 -4.15
N ALA A 374 26.89 -16.13 -3.89
CA ALA A 374 27.42 -16.66 -2.64
C ALA A 374 28.88 -16.26 -2.34
N THR A 375 29.60 -15.72 -3.32
CA THR A 375 30.97 -15.21 -3.15
C THR A 375 31.08 -13.69 -3.31
N ASP A 376 30.00 -13.00 -3.69
CA ASP A 376 29.98 -11.56 -3.96
C ASP A 376 28.62 -10.98 -3.57
N TYR A 377 28.48 -10.63 -2.29
CA TYR A 377 27.27 -10.07 -1.70
C TYR A 377 27.17 -8.57 -2.00
N GLN A 378 25.96 -8.11 -2.29
CA GLN A 378 25.67 -6.69 -2.50
C GLN A 378 25.46 -6.00 -1.15
N VAL A 379 26.34 -5.06 -0.80
CA VAL A 379 26.20 -4.27 0.43
C VAL A 379 25.00 -3.34 0.30
N LEU A 380 24.01 -3.50 1.19
CA LEU A 380 22.80 -2.68 1.15
C LEU A 380 23.12 -1.23 1.53
N PRO A 381 22.69 -0.23 0.73
CA PRO A 381 22.87 1.18 1.05
C PRO A 381 21.84 1.66 2.10
N LEU A 382 21.88 1.06 3.29
CA LEU A 382 21.00 1.40 4.40
C LEU A 382 21.34 2.80 4.92
N LYS A 383 20.32 3.61 5.20
CA LYS A 383 20.50 4.97 5.75
C LYS A 383 20.95 4.92 7.21
N THR A 384 22.27 4.96 7.45
CA THR A 384 22.91 4.85 8.77
C THR A 384 23.43 6.17 9.35
N ASP A 385 23.56 7.21 8.53
CA ASP A 385 24.19 8.46 8.95
C ASP A 385 23.41 9.18 10.06
N TYR A 386 24.13 9.72 11.05
CA TYR A 386 23.61 10.50 12.17
C TYR A 386 22.52 9.80 12.99
N LYS A 387 22.50 8.47 13.00
CA LYS A 387 21.55 7.72 13.82
C LYS A 387 22.02 7.70 15.27
N LEU A 388 21.19 8.29 16.13
CA LEU A 388 21.38 8.21 17.56
C LEU A 388 20.99 6.82 18.06
N VAL A 389 21.81 6.28 18.94
CA VAL A 389 21.68 4.96 19.60
C VAL A 389 21.72 5.16 21.10
N ASN A 390 21.12 4.27 21.88
CA ASN A 390 20.99 4.43 23.33
C ASN A 390 21.90 3.49 24.13
N MET A 391 22.31 3.93 25.31
CA MET A 391 22.79 3.09 26.40
C MET A 391 22.04 3.46 27.68
N GLN A 392 21.88 2.51 28.60
CA GLN A 392 21.33 2.79 29.92
C GLN A 392 22.45 2.99 30.93
N ALA A 393 22.30 3.96 31.82
CA ALA A 393 23.25 4.18 32.90
C ALA A 393 22.54 4.49 34.23
N VAL A 394 23.05 3.90 35.30
CA VAL A 394 22.59 4.15 36.67
C VAL A 394 23.78 4.61 37.51
N PHE A 395 23.73 5.84 38.01
CA PHE A 395 24.81 6.45 38.78
C PHE A 395 24.43 6.66 40.25
N MET A 396 25.44 6.60 41.12
CA MET A 396 25.38 7.05 42.51
C MET A 396 26.61 7.92 42.81
N VAL A 397 26.41 9.03 43.51
CA VAL A 397 27.53 9.88 43.98
C VAL A 397 28.17 9.23 45.21
N GLU A 398 29.37 8.67 45.05
CA GLU A 398 30.13 8.04 46.15
C GLU A 398 30.86 9.08 47.00
N SER A 399 31.37 10.12 46.36
CA SER A 399 32.05 11.20 47.06
C SER A 399 31.94 12.51 46.29
N TYR A 400 31.79 13.59 47.04
CA TYR A 400 31.85 14.94 46.52
C TYR A 400 32.37 15.83 47.65
N LYS A 401 33.22 16.81 47.30
CA LYS A 401 33.77 17.75 48.28
C LYS A 401 33.06 19.08 48.12
N ALA A 402 31.96 19.25 48.83
CA ALA A 402 31.26 20.52 48.97
C ALA A 402 31.22 20.92 50.45
N ILE A 403 31.05 22.20 50.70
CA ILE A 403 30.90 22.71 52.07
C ILE A 403 29.41 22.95 52.30
N ASN A 404 28.83 22.21 53.25
CA ASN A 404 27.45 22.37 53.73
C ASN A 404 26.32 22.13 52.71
N THR A 405 26.49 21.20 51.78
CA THR A 405 25.40 20.76 50.89
C THR A 405 25.17 19.28 51.10
N GLU A 406 23.91 18.85 51.25
CA GLU A 406 23.51 17.44 51.23
C GLU A 406 22.90 17.12 49.87
N LEU A 407 23.16 15.93 49.33
CA LEU A 407 22.51 15.49 48.09
C LEU A 407 21.01 15.37 48.33
N THR A 408 20.19 15.89 47.42
CA THR A 408 18.74 15.93 47.58
C THR A 408 18.01 15.33 46.40
N GLU A 409 16.85 14.74 46.67
CA GLU A 409 15.92 14.33 45.63
C GLU A 409 15.52 15.53 44.78
N GLY A 410 15.53 15.39 43.45
CA GLY A 410 15.31 16.50 42.53
C GLY A 410 16.58 17.11 41.94
N ASP A 411 17.77 16.79 42.47
CA ASP A 411 19.03 17.17 41.82
C ASP A 411 19.16 16.55 40.43
N LEU A 412 19.95 17.18 39.56
CA LEU A 412 20.10 16.77 38.17
C LEU A 412 21.51 16.26 37.89
N ILE A 413 21.60 15.25 37.02
CA ILE A 413 22.87 14.86 36.40
C ILE A 413 22.67 14.68 34.91
N ALA A 414 23.64 15.11 34.13
CA ALA A 414 23.60 15.05 32.68
C ALA A 414 24.90 14.53 32.09
N ALA A 415 24.76 13.71 31.05
CA ALA A 415 25.85 13.19 30.25
C ALA A 415 26.12 14.07 29.04
N PHE A 416 27.40 14.36 28.78
CA PHE A 416 27.86 15.19 27.69
C PHE A 416 28.88 14.45 26.84
N ILE A 417 28.63 14.38 25.54
CA ILE A 417 29.62 14.00 24.54
C ILE A 417 30.10 15.31 23.90
N ASN A 418 31.37 15.64 24.12
CA ASN A 418 31.89 17.00 23.91
C ASN A 418 31.07 18.02 24.73
N GLU A 419 30.29 18.89 24.08
CA GLU A 419 29.42 19.87 24.75
C GLU A 419 27.92 19.60 24.52
N GLU A 420 27.57 18.52 23.82
CA GLU A 420 26.17 18.19 23.54
C GLU A 420 25.60 17.31 24.66
N CYS A 421 24.45 17.71 25.21
CA CYS A 421 23.76 16.94 26.23
C CYS A 421 23.09 15.70 25.61
N ARG A 422 23.48 14.53 26.08
CA ARG A 422 23.09 13.22 25.54
C ARG A 422 22.23 12.40 26.47
N GLY A 423 22.12 12.79 27.73
CA GLY A 423 21.23 12.17 28.71
C GLY A 423 21.09 13.08 29.92
N VAL A 424 19.92 13.08 30.54
CA VAL A 424 19.64 13.82 31.78
C VAL A 424 18.82 12.91 32.69
N ALA A 425 19.16 12.89 33.97
CA ALA A 425 18.37 12.24 35.01
C ALA A 425 18.11 13.20 36.17
N THR A 426 16.95 13.01 36.79
CA THR A 426 16.63 13.57 38.10
C THR A 426 16.88 12.51 39.16
N GLY A 427 17.58 12.89 40.22
CA GLY A 427 17.91 12.01 41.34
C GLY A 427 16.66 11.60 42.09
N LYS A 428 16.55 10.31 42.41
CA LYS A 428 15.45 9.71 43.19
C LYS A 428 16.01 8.81 44.29
N MET A 429 15.35 8.78 45.44
CA MET A 429 15.77 7.92 46.54
C MET A 429 15.41 6.45 46.26
N TYR A 430 16.39 5.55 46.41
CA TYR A 430 16.22 4.10 46.35
C TYR A 430 17.08 3.45 47.44
N GLU A 431 16.43 2.73 48.35
CA GLU A 431 17.09 2.05 49.49
C GLU A 431 18.07 2.93 50.30
N GLY A 432 17.72 4.20 50.50
CA GLY A 432 18.53 5.16 51.26
C GLY A 432 19.65 5.84 50.47
N ASN A 433 19.81 5.54 49.18
CA ASN A 433 20.77 6.18 48.28
C ASN A 433 20.06 7.04 47.24
N LEU A 434 20.68 8.16 46.83
CA LEU A 434 20.22 8.97 45.71
C LEU A 434 20.73 8.37 44.39
N ILE A 435 19.81 7.88 43.56
CA ILE A 435 20.09 7.18 42.31
C ILE A 435 19.67 8.03 41.11
N PHE A 436 20.50 8.01 40.07
CA PHE A 436 20.25 8.66 38.80
C PHE A 436 20.20 7.63 37.68
N GLU A 437 19.01 7.38 37.15
CA GLU A 437 18.78 6.47 36.02
C GLU A 437 18.53 7.31 34.76
N MET A 438 19.36 7.16 33.74
CA MET A 438 19.22 7.85 32.45
C MET A 438 19.43 6.92 31.26
N ASP A 439 18.77 7.25 30.16
CA ASP A 439 19.23 6.87 28.83
C ASP A 439 20.23 7.91 28.33
N ILE A 440 21.37 7.45 27.80
CA ILE A 440 22.38 8.28 27.17
C ILE A 440 22.39 7.96 25.68
N LEU A 441 22.39 8.99 24.84
CA LEU A 441 22.45 8.88 23.40
C LEU A 441 23.91 8.96 22.91
N GLY A 442 24.25 8.12 21.96
CA GLY A 442 25.50 8.19 21.20
C GLY A 442 25.24 8.07 19.71
N THR A 443 26.29 8.12 18.91
CA THR A 443 26.22 8.07 17.45
C THR A 443 26.58 6.68 16.93
N LEU A 444 25.72 6.09 16.10
CA LEU A 444 25.94 4.76 15.52
C LEU A 444 27.28 4.72 14.76
N GLY A 445 28.14 3.74 15.10
CA GLY A 445 29.43 3.54 14.45
C GLY A 445 30.56 4.48 14.90
N VAL A 446 30.30 5.34 15.89
CA VAL A 446 31.30 6.25 16.43
C VAL A 446 31.70 5.77 17.82
N ASN A 447 32.99 5.62 18.06
CA ASN A 447 33.52 5.38 19.40
C ASN A 447 33.53 6.71 20.16
N GLU A 448 32.57 6.90 21.05
CA GLU A 448 32.40 8.12 21.82
C GLU A 448 32.66 7.88 23.31
N GLN A 449 33.12 8.92 23.99
CA GLN A 449 33.17 8.98 25.45
C GLN A 449 32.29 10.13 25.92
N PHE A 450 31.66 9.95 27.07
CA PHE A 450 30.88 10.99 27.72
C PHE A 450 31.45 11.35 29.10
N THR A 451 31.19 12.59 29.50
CA THR A 451 31.48 13.10 30.84
C THR A 451 30.17 13.49 31.53
N LEU A 452 30.21 13.68 32.85
CA LEU A 452 29.02 14.02 33.63
C LEU A 452 29.14 15.43 34.21
N LYS A 453 28.06 16.20 34.12
CA LYS A 453 27.83 17.42 34.92
C LYS A 453 26.66 17.15 35.87
N TYR A 454 26.77 17.62 37.10
CA TYR A 454 25.73 17.49 38.12
C TYR A 454 25.35 18.89 38.60
N TYR A 455 24.05 19.09 38.84
CA TYR A 455 23.50 20.35 39.30
C TYR A 455 22.68 20.11 40.56
N HIS A 456 23.08 20.78 41.63
CA HIS A 456 22.39 20.74 42.91
C HIS A 456 21.30 21.82 42.93
N LEU A 457 20.04 21.40 43.05
CA LEU A 457 18.88 22.26 42.85
C LEU A 457 18.73 23.33 43.94
N GLU A 458 18.86 22.93 45.21
CA GLU A 458 18.68 23.82 46.36
C GLU A 458 19.78 24.89 46.45
N ASN A 459 21.03 24.47 46.29
CA ASN A 459 22.19 25.33 46.46
C ASN A 459 22.66 26.01 45.17
N GLN A 460 22.08 25.62 44.02
CA GLN A 460 22.40 26.15 42.69
C GLN A 460 23.88 25.97 42.31
N TYR A 461 24.51 24.88 42.76
CA TYR A 461 25.92 24.60 42.48
C TYR A 461 26.07 23.57 41.36
N MET A 462 27.10 23.76 40.54
CA MET A 462 27.44 22.83 39.46
C MET A 462 28.74 22.09 39.75
N PHE A 463 28.74 20.81 39.42
CA PHE A 463 29.85 19.92 39.62
C PHE A 463 30.13 19.15 38.33
N THR A 464 31.35 18.67 38.19
CA THR A 464 31.77 17.80 37.10
C THR A 464 32.37 16.51 37.62
N CYS A 465 32.14 15.42 36.90
CA CYS A 465 32.91 14.20 37.05
C CYS A 465 34.09 14.22 36.07
N ALA A 466 35.32 14.23 36.60
CA ALA A 466 36.53 14.23 35.77
C ALA A 466 36.77 12.88 35.05
N ARG A 467 36.05 11.82 35.43
CA ARG A 467 36.12 10.52 34.77
C ARG A 467 35.27 10.56 33.50
N ALA A 468 35.89 10.21 32.37
CA ALA A 468 35.19 9.89 31.14
C ALA A 468 34.72 8.43 31.16
N PHE A 469 33.58 8.18 30.51
CA PHE A 469 32.98 6.85 30.39
C PHE A 469 32.87 6.51 28.91
N ASP A 470 33.21 5.28 28.56
CA ASP A 470 33.00 4.76 27.21
C ASP A 470 31.51 4.60 26.95
N PHE A 471 31.04 5.09 25.81
CA PHE A 471 29.69 4.85 25.34
C PHE A 471 29.64 3.47 24.67
N GLU A 472 28.79 2.59 25.19
CA GLU A 472 28.58 1.25 24.63
C GLU A 472 27.11 1.07 24.26
N VAL A 473 26.83 0.93 22.97
CA VAL A 473 25.47 0.82 22.42
C VAL A 473 24.70 -0.34 23.02
N GLY A 474 23.48 -0.06 23.49
CA GLY A 474 22.56 -1.04 24.07
C GLY A 474 23.00 -1.62 25.42
N SER A 475 24.14 -1.17 25.95
CA SER A 475 24.68 -1.67 27.22
C SER A 475 23.97 -1.05 28.43
N LYS A 476 24.27 -1.62 29.61
CA LYS A 476 23.85 -1.08 30.90
C LYS A 476 25.07 -0.79 31.76
N LEU A 477 25.34 0.47 32.03
CA LEU A 477 26.36 0.91 32.96
C LEU A 477 25.77 1.01 34.37
N GLY A 478 25.98 -0.04 35.16
CA GLY A 478 25.38 -0.17 36.50
C GLY A 478 23.89 -0.54 36.48
N ASN A 479 23.34 -0.77 37.66
CA ASN A 479 21.90 -0.97 37.89
C ASN A 479 21.49 -0.39 39.26
N LYS A 480 20.21 -0.47 39.65
CA LYS A 480 19.73 0.14 40.90
C LYS A 480 20.34 -0.47 42.16
N ASP A 481 20.63 -1.76 42.12
CA ASP A 481 21.19 -2.50 43.26
C ASP A 481 22.73 -2.36 43.32
N VAL A 482 23.37 -2.18 42.15
CA VAL A 482 24.82 -1.96 42.00
C VAL A 482 25.06 -0.80 41.00
N PRO A 483 24.89 0.46 41.42
CA PRO A 483 25.04 1.60 40.53
C PRO A 483 26.51 1.92 40.27
N GLN A 484 26.77 2.62 39.18
CA GLN A 484 28.10 3.13 38.87
C GLN A 484 28.42 4.31 39.79
N GLY A 485 29.35 4.09 40.72
CA GLY A 485 29.89 5.12 41.59
C GLY A 485 30.62 6.22 40.83
N ILE A 486 30.35 7.48 41.20
CA ILE A 486 31.01 8.67 40.64
C ILE A 486 31.54 9.58 41.75
N THR A 487 32.63 10.28 41.44
CA THR A 487 33.20 11.32 42.30
C THR A 487 33.07 12.67 41.63
N LEU A 488 32.51 13.65 42.35
CA LEU A 488 32.24 14.99 41.84
C LEU A 488 33.27 16.01 42.34
N LYS A 489 33.63 16.94 41.46
CA LYS A 489 34.45 18.12 41.77
C LYS A 489 33.66 19.38 41.46
N VAL A 490 33.78 20.40 42.30
CA VAL A 490 33.12 21.69 42.08
C VAL A 490 33.66 22.32 40.79
N ILE A 491 32.76 22.92 40.00
CA ILE A 491 33.12 23.81 38.91
C ILE A 491 33.29 25.21 39.52
N GLU A 492 34.50 25.76 39.48
CA GLU A 492 34.81 27.11 39.98
C GLU A 492 34.21 28.21 39.10
#